data_AF-M2NIA7-F1
#
_entry.id   AF-M2NIA7-F1
#
_cell.length_a   1.000
_cell.length_b   1.000
_cell.length_c   1.000
_cell.angle_alpha   90.00
_cell.angle_beta   90.00
_cell.angle_gamma   90.00
#
_symmetry.space_group_name_H-M   'P 1'
#
loop_
_entity.id
_entity.type
_entity.pdbx_description
1 polymer ?
#
loop_
_entity_poly.entity_id
_entity_poly.type
_entity_poly.pdbx_seq_one_letter_code
_entity_poly.pdbx_strand_id
1 'polypeptide(L)'
;MDTLWNINNWQQTRPAEPGEIDLRPRLQTLRDLLSHFTQELYHHPYDADCWLRRGEVLAMLRYPELAVGDTYKALLLTRQALAGFEDRRMRLGYRMGFWMLEESSTGEDDWRDTLEQRLADIQSQAHIVETQNLYHFPTFEEGRYLQRPYPWMQRRHCFRDDSLLSAINEEFAAQARSHGDGKACCVLQRHAFGKSSDRGRDSSEVLGVFAGCDMLADTTLVVDKTEIWGCIGAGRNNNRDNLHGGLGCPDPIHPNLPSDAVEEDLRWIRERAGSSAGEVILRCRFLMRCIADGVAHPLDHTFIARLTPTYRRERPRLFSLEHDIVIPNDCLQRCGIDIFADSRYDTWVMFTIGAREVNNSWSDPVHNCISPLFSLFNHSCEANVEWIAGEDYTTLTMATLRDIKQGEQLFVLYDSYLGEQPLRARRRRMRKWLDAECQCDRCLREEAEAKQTIDKLSGTDSPSGIMVDGDGAGQWDTAPKPVFPEDALNGKLHRLDSGSVVDG
;
A
#
# COMPACT_ATOMS: atom_id res chain seq x y z
N MET A 1 -15.77 6.95 9.00
CA MET A 1 -15.94 5.64 9.69
C MET A 1 -17.36 5.16 9.47
N ASP A 2 -17.54 4.04 8.77
CA ASP A 2 -18.80 3.76 8.08
C ASP A 2 -19.86 3.05 8.93
N THR A 3 -19.43 2.34 9.97
CA THR A 3 -20.33 1.52 10.80
C THR A 3 -19.85 1.44 12.24
N LEU A 4 -20.79 1.25 13.16
CA LEU A 4 -20.47 0.88 14.53
C LEU A 4 -19.81 -0.49 14.53
N TRP A 5 -18.68 -0.62 15.21
CA TRP A 5 -17.83 -1.80 15.12
C TRP A 5 -17.74 -2.59 16.43
N ASN A 6 -17.50 -3.89 16.30
CA ASN A 6 -17.32 -4.79 17.43
C ASN A 6 -15.90 -4.66 18.00
N ILE A 7 -15.76 -4.39 19.29
CA ILE A 7 -14.46 -4.26 19.96
C ILE A 7 -13.53 -5.46 19.75
N ASN A 8 -14.09 -6.66 19.54
CA ASN A 8 -13.32 -7.87 19.26
C ASN A 8 -12.64 -7.87 17.88
N ASN A 9 -13.09 -6.99 16.98
CA ASN A 9 -12.46 -6.79 15.68
C ASN A 9 -11.33 -5.77 15.73
N TRP A 10 -11.09 -5.11 16.88
CA TRP A 10 -9.98 -4.17 17.02
C TRP A 10 -8.65 -4.87 16.78
N GLN A 11 -7.83 -4.24 15.93
CA GLN A 11 -6.44 -4.59 15.74
C GLN A 11 -5.65 -3.29 15.62
N GLN A 12 -4.64 -3.11 16.46
CA GLN A 12 -3.72 -1.99 16.31
C GLN A 12 -2.96 -2.07 14.99
N THR A 13 -2.74 -0.92 14.33
CA THR A 13 -1.82 -0.83 13.20
C THR A 13 -0.43 -0.42 13.70
N ARG A 14 -0.28 0.27 14.83
CA ARG A 14 1.04 0.47 15.43
C ARG A 14 1.72 -0.88 15.73
N PRO A 15 2.97 -1.11 15.29
CA PRO A 15 3.72 -2.30 15.66
C PRO A 15 3.82 -2.41 17.18
N ALA A 16 3.66 -3.63 17.71
CA ALA A 16 3.69 -3.84 19.15
C ALA A 16 5.09 -3.54 19.72
N GLU A 17 5.14 -2.77 20.81
CA GLU A 17 6.39 -2.41 21.49
C GLU A 17 6.46 -3.10 22.88
N PRO A 18 7.66 -3.48 23.35
CA PRO A 18 7.81 -4.05 24.70
C PRO A 18 7.29 -3.08 25.77
N GLY A 19 6.46 -3.57 26.69
CA GLY A 19 5.91 -2.77 27.77
C GLY A 19 4.63 -2.00 27.43
N GLU A 20 4.02 -2.23 26.26
CA GLU A 20 2.72 -1.65 25.94
C GLU A 20 1.62 -2.11 26.92
N ILE A 21 0.81 -1.13 27.34
CA ILE A 21 -0.33 -1.35 28.22
C ILE A 21 -1.45 -2.05 27.44
N ASP A 22 -2.07 -3.06 28.05
CA ASP A 22 -3.26 -3.71 27.49
C ASP A 22 -4.41 -2.70 27.35
N LEU A 23 -4.80 -2.40 26.12
CA LEU A 23 -5.86 -1.44 25.81
C LEU A 23 -7.27 -2.02 25.94
N ARG A 24 -7.42 -3.35 26.06
CA ARG A 24 -8.73 -4.03 26.14
C ARG A 24 -9.69 -3.41 27.16
N PRO A 25 -9.27 -3.03 28.39
CA PRO A 25 -10.15 -2.39 29.36
C PRO A 25 -10.70 -1.02 28.92
N ARG A 26 -10.00 -0.32 28.01
CA ARG A 26 -10.34 1.03 27.53
C ARG A 26 -11.00 1.04 26.14
N LEU A 27 -11.01 -0.09 25.42
CA LEU A 27 -11.52 -0.15 24.03
C LEU A 27 -12.96 0.34 23.91
N GLN A 28 -13.82 -0.01 24.86
CA GLN A 28 -15.21 0.41 24.84
C GLN A 28 -15.34 1.94 24.89
N THR A 29 -14.67 2.57 25.86
CA THR A 29 -14.64 4.04 26.00
C THR A 29 -14.03 4.71 24.78
N LEU A 30 -12.91 4.19 24.25
CA LEU A 30 -12.24 4.76 23.09
C LEU A 30 -13.11 4.64 21.82
N ARG A 31 -13.82 3.52 21.63
CA ARG A 31 -14.79 3.37 20.54
C ARG A 31 -15.91 4.41 20.63
N ASP A 32 -16.43 4.63 21.82
CA ASP A 32 -17.57 5.54 22.03
C ASP A 32 -17.12 7.00 21.81
N LEU A 33 -15.94 7.38 22.28
CA LEU A 33 -15.31 8.67 21.97
C LEU A 33 -15.06 8.86 20.47
N LEU A 34 -14.51 7.82 19.82
CA LEU A 34 -14.26 7.84 18.37
C LEU A 34 -15.56 8.05 17.58
N SER A 35 -16.63 7.37 18.00
CA SER A 35 -17.95 7.48 17.38
C SER A 35 -18.54 8.88 17.61
N HIS A 36 -18.41 9.42 18.83
CA HIS A 36 -18.87 10.77 19.17
C HIS A 36 -18.17 11.83 18.31
N PHE A 37 -16.84 11.87 18.27
CA PHE A 37 -16.14 12.88 17.46
C PHE A 37 -16.35 12.69 15.96
N THR A 38 -16.56 11.46 15.49
CA THR A 38 -16.96 11.24 14.09
C THR A 38 -18.34 11.85 13.80
N GLN A 39 -19.30 11.70 14.72
CA GLN A 39 -20.63 12.31 14.60
C GLN A 39 -20.56 13.84 14.65
N GLU A 40 -19.77 14.40 15.56
CA GLU A 40 -19.57 15.86 15.63
C GLU A 40 -19.00 16.40 14.31
N LEU A 41 -18.04 15.71 13.68
CA LEU A 41 -17.50 16.13 12.39
C LEU A 41 -18.49 16.03 11.23
N TYR A 42 -19.49 15.15 11.29
CA TYR A 42 -20.58 15.14 10.30
C TYR A 42 -21.43 16.42 10.38
N HIS A 43 -21.58 16.99 11.57
CA HIS A 43 -22.36 18.21 11.79
C HIS A 43 -21.51 19.49 11.69
N HIS A 44 -20.23 19.39 12.07
CA HIS A 44 -19.28 20.48 12.19
C HIS A 44 -17.93 20.10 11.56
N PRO A 45 -17.88 19.91 10.24
CA PRO A 45 -16.69 19.37 9.57
C PRO A 45 -15.46 20.27 9.65
N TYR A 46 -15.65 21.55 9.94
CA TYR A 46 -14.57 22.53 10.04
C TYR A 46 -14.19 22.87 11.51
N ASP A 47 -14.62 22.05 12.47
CA ASP A 47 -14.22 22.18 13.87
C ASP A 47 -12.83 21.52 14.09
N ALA A 48 -11.80 22.36 14.16
CA ALA A 48 -10.41 21.93 14.33
C ALA A 48 -10.16 21.18 15.66
N ASP A 49 -10.88 21.52 16.73
CA ASP A 49 -10.77 20.84 18.02
C ASP A 49 -11.33 19.41 17.88
N CYS A 50 -12.47 19.24 17.19
CA CYS A 50 -13.01 17.91 16.92
C CYS A 50 -12.07 17.02 16.08
N TRP A 51 -11.40 17.58 15.06
CA TRP A 51 -10.37 16.85 14.32
C TRP A 51 -9.20 16.44 15.22
N LEU A 52 -8.68 17.36 16.05
CA LEU A 52 -7.63 17.07 17.03
C LEU A 52 -8.06 15.95 18.00
N ARG A 53 -9.24 16.07 18.61
CA ARG A 53 -9.75 15.07 19.58
C ARG A 53 -9.94 13.70 18.95
N ARG A 54 -10.43 13.64 17.71
CA ARG A 54 -10.56 12.37 16.98
C ARG A 54 -9.17 11.77 16.69
N GLY A 55 -8.20 12.59 16.29
CA GLY A 55 -6.81 12.20 16.12
C GLY A 55 -6.15 11.66 17.40
N GLU A 56 -6.37 12.30 18.55
CA GLU A 56 -5.92 11.83 19.86
C GLU A 56 -6.50 10.44 20.21
N VAL A 57 -7.79 10.23 19.94
CA VAL A 57 -8.45 8.93 20.16
C VAL A 57 -7.89 7.86 19.22
N LEU A 58 -7.62 8.18 17.96
CA LEU A 58 -6.99 7.27 17.01
C LEU A 58 -5.56 6.89 17.43
N ALA A 59 -4.78 7.86 17.94
CA ALA A 59 -3.44 7.59 18.50
C ALA A 59 -3.54 6.67 19.74
N MET A 60 -4.51 6.91 20.62
CA MET A 60 -4.80 6.04 21.77
C MET A 60 -5.22 4.62 21.35
N LEU A 61 -5.98 4.50 20.26
CA LEU A 61 -6.37 3.23 19.63
C LEU A 61 -5.26 2.56 18.82
N ARG A 62 -4.07 3.19 18.76
CA ARG A 62 -2.88 2.70 18.06
C ARG A 62 -3.04 2.64 16.54
N TYR A 63 -3.66 3.68 15.98
CA TYR A 63 -3.76 3.96 14.55
C TYR A 63 -2.94 5.22 14.18
N PRO A 64 -1.58 5.13 14.16
CA PRO A 64 -0.71 6.30 13.96
C PRO A 64 -1.00 7.02 12.64
N GLU A 65 -1.24 6.26 11.56
CA GLU A 65 -1.50 6.82 10.23
C GLU A 65 -2.80 7.62 10.16
N LEU A 66 -3.82 7.18 10.90
CA LEU A 66 -5.11 7.88 10.97
C LEU A 66 -5.03 9.08 11.90
N ALA A 67 -4.29 8.96 13.01
CA ALA A 67 -4.05 10.07 13.92
C ALA A 67 -3.35 11.24 13.21
N VAL A 68 -2.29 10.96 12.44
CA VAL A 68 -1.58 11.96 11.64
C VAL A 68 -2.52 12.59 10.59
N GLY A 69 -3.36 11.80 9.93
CA GLY A 69 -4.32 12.33 8.96
C GLY A 69 -5.34 13.30 9.56
N ASP A 70 -5.83 13.02 10.77
CA ASP A 70 -6.76 13.89 11.49
C ASP A 70 -6.09 15.16 12.01
N THR A 71 -4.87 15.04 12.56
CA THR A 71 -4.12 16.20 13.05
C THR A 71 -3.68 17.10 11.91
N TYR A 72 -3.34 16.54 10.75
CA TYR A 72 -3.08 17.31 9.53
C TYR A 72 -4.27 18.21 9.16
N LYS A 73 -5.51 17.68 9.21
CA LYS A 73 -6.71 18.48 8.98
C LYS A 73 -6.92 19.56 10.04
N ALA A 74 -6.67 19.26 11.31
CA ALA A 74 -6.71 20.26 12.37
C ALA A 74 -5.66 21.38 12.17
N LEU A 75 -4.45 21.02 11.73
CA LEU A 75 -3.37 21.95 11.41
C LEU A 75 -3.70 22.84 10.21
N LEU A 76 -4.33 22.30 9.15
CA LEU A 76 -4.81 23.09 8.02
C LEU A 76 -5.85 24.13 8.46
N LEU A 77 -6.87 23.70 9.21
CA LEU A 77 -7.94 24.58 9.68
C LEU A 77 -7.39 25.67 10.60
N THR A 78 -6.56 25.32 11.58
CA THR A 78 -5.96 26.31 12.50
C THR A 78 -5.01 27.26 11.78
N ARG A 79 -4.19 26.80 10.83
CA ARG A 79 -3.30 27.67 10.05
C ARG A 79 -4.09 28.69 9.24
N GLN A 80 -5.14 28.24 8.55
CA GLN A 80 -6.02 29.13 7.78
C GLN A 80 -6.80 30.09 8.69
N ALA A 81 -7.26 29.59 9.84
CA ALA A 81 -7.96 30.39 10.84
C ALA A 81 -7.03 31.35 11.59
N LEU A 82 -5.72 31.14 11.66
CA LEU A 82 -4.78 32.10 12.24
C LEU A 82 -4.36 33.16 11.21
N ALA A 83 -4.14 32.77 9.95
CA ALA A 83 -3.79 33.71 8.88
C ALA A 83 -4.87 34.79 8.66
N GLY A 84 -6.15 34.45 8.84
CA GLY A 84 -7.23 35.44 8.72
C GLY A 84 -7.34 36.43 9.89
N PHE A 85 -6.61 36.24 11.00
CA PHE A 85 -6.57 37.25 12.07
C PHE A 85 -5.88 38.54 11.64
N GLU A 86 -5.17 38.54 10.51
CA GLU A 86 -4.60 39.75 9.91
C GLU A 86 -5.70 40.78 9.52
N ASP A 87 -6.90 40.33 9.12
CA ASP A 87 -8.03 41.21 8.81
C ASP A 87 -8.97 41.33 10.04
N ARG A 88 -8.98 42.52 10.64
CA ARG A 88 -9.84 42.83 11.80
C ARG A 88 -11.33 42.92 11.48
N ARG A 89 -11.72 42.91 10.20
CA ARG A 89 -13.13 42.91 9.78
C ARG A 89 -13.74 41.52 9.71
N MET A 90 -12.93 40.48 9.98
CA MET A 90 -13.32 39.09 9.84
C MET A 90 -13.47 38.44 11.23
N ARG A 91 -14.57 37.71 11.44
CA ARG A 91 -14.83 36.87 12.61
C ARG A 91 -15.02 35.41 12.20
N LEU A 92 -14.54 34.46 13.00
CA LEU A 92 -14.70 33.04 12.69
C LEU A 92 -16.15 32.59 12.99
N GLY A 93 -16.78 31.87 12.06
CA GLY A 93 -18.07 31.23 12.33
C GLY A 93 -17.94 30.15 13.40
N TYR A 94 -18.83 30.18 14.40
CA TYR A 94 -18.84 29.21 15.50
C TYR A 94 -18.92 27.77 14.95
N ARG A 95 -17.85 26.99 15.14
CA ARG A 95 -17.68 25.60 14.64
C ARG A 95 -17.80 25.43 13.13
N MET A 96 -17.61 26.51 12.37
CA MET A 96 -17.78 26.49 10.91
C MET A 96 -16.46 26.66 10.14
N GLY A 97 -15.35 26.96 10.81
CA GLY A 97 -14.00 27.12 10.24
C GLY A 97 -13.90 28.01 8.99
N PHE A 98 -14.88 28.88 8.77
CA PHE A 98 -14.85 29.94 7.76
C PHE A 98 -15.03 31.30 8.42
N TRP A 99 -14.49 32.31 7.76
CA TRP A 99 -14.56 33.69 8.19
C TRP A 99 -15.85 34.37 7.70
N MET A 100 -16.42 35.22 8.54
CA MET A 100 -17.58 36.05 8.26
C MET A 100 -17.21 37.52 8.45
N LEU A 101 -17.74 38.40 7.60
CA LEU A 101 -17.58 39.85 7.77
C LEU A 101 -18.35 40.31 9.00
N GLU A 102 -17.71 41.14 9.82
CA GLU A 102 -18.32 41.78 10.99
C GLU A 102 -18.67 43.23 10.63
N GLU A 103 -19.96 43.55 10.61
CA GLU A 103 -20.47 44.86 10.14
C GLU A 103 -20.35 45.98 11.20
N SER A 104 -20.03 45.66 12.45
CA SER A 104 -19.88 46.65 13.53
C SER A 104 -18.84 46.22 14.57
N SER A 105 -17.71 46.95 14.64
CA SER A 105 -16.62 46.76 15.60
C SER A 105 -16.96 47.34 16.99
N THR A 106 -18.15 47.05 17.52
CA THR A 106 -18.56 47.53 18.84
C THR A 106 -18.06 46.57 19.90
N GLY A 107 -16.73 46.61 20.12
CA GLY A 107 -16.04 46.15 21.31
C GLY A 107 -16.15 44.66 21.62
N GLU A 108 -15.06 43.92 21.41
CA GLU A 108 -14.58 42.86 22.30
C GLU A 108 -13.24 42.34 21.72
N ASP A 109 -12.13 43.06 21.90
CA ASP A 109 -10.78 42.55 21.56
C ASP A 109 -10.43 41.29 22.40
N ASP A 110 -11.01 41.14 23.59
CA ASP A 110 -10.75 40.06 24.56
C ASP A 110 -11.18 38.66 24.07
N TRP A 111 -12.30 38.52 23.35
CA TRP A 111 -12.68 37.22 22.77
C TRP A 111 -11.77 36.83 21.62
N ARG A 112 -11.23 37.81 20.88
CA ARG A 112 -10.36 37.57 19.72
C ARG A 112 -9.01 37.05 20.20
N ASP A 113 -8.42 37.68 21.22
CA ASP A 113 -7.19 37.19 21.86
C ASP A 113 -7.41 35.79 22.48
N THR A 114 -8.56 35.56 23.12
CA THR A 114 -8.93 34.25 23.68
C THR A 114 -9.06 33.19 22.57
N LEU A 115 -9.66 33.54 21.43
CA LEU A 115 -9.82 32.63 20.29
C LEU A 115 -8.49 32.34 19.61
N GLU A 116 -7.65 33.35 19.41
CA GLU A 116 -6.31 33.21 18.85
C GLU A 116 -5.45 32.28 19.71
N GLN A 117 -5.45 32.49 21.03
CA GLN A 117 -4.77 31.61 21.98
C GLN A 117 -5.30 30.17 21.88
N ARG A 118 -6.62 29.98 21.84
CA ARG A 118 -7.21 28.65 21.71
C ARG A 118 -6.81 27.97 20.40
N LEU A 119 -6.78 28.69 19.29
CA LEU A 119 -6.35 28.14 17.99
C LEU A 119 -4.86 27.79 17.99
N ALA A 120 -4.02 28.62 18.62
CA ALA A 120 -2.60 28.33 18.82
C ALA A 120 -2.39 27.09 19.70
N ASP A 121 -3.19 26.92 20.75
CA ASP A 121 -3.17 25.74 21.61
C ASP A 121 -3.55 24.47 20.83
N ILE A 122 -4.63 24.52 20.05
CA ILE A 122 -5.04 23.40 19.19
C ILE A 122 -3.94 23.07 18.18
N GLN A 123 -3.37 24.09 17.52
CA GLN A 123 -2.28 23.90 16.55
C GLN A 123 -1.06 23.23 17.20
N SER A 124 -0.67 23.69 18.39
CA SER A 124 0.44 23.13 19.16
C SER A 124 0.18 21.66 19.54
N GLN A 125 -1.01 21.35 20.07
CA GLN A 125 -1.37 19.97 20.43
C GLN A 125 -1.46 19.06 19.21
N ALA A 126 -2.02 19.53 18.09
CA ALA A 126 -2.09 18.77 16.85
C ALA A 126 -0.68 18.43 16.32
N HIS A 127 0.25 19.38 16.36
CA HIS A 127 1.63 19.14 15.96
C HIS A 127 2.36 18.14 16.88
N ILE A 128 2.07 18.16 18.18
CA ILE A 128 2.59 17.16 19.13
C ILE A 128 2.11 15.75 18.75
N VAL A 129 0.80 15.58 18.50
CA VAL A 129 0.24 14.27 18.14
C VAL A 129 0.78 13.80 16.78
N GLU A 130 0.87 14.68 15.79
CA GLU A 130 1.49 14.39 14.49
C GLU A 130 2.93 13.88 14.67
N THR A 131 3.76 14.66 15.35
CA THR A 131 5.18 14.35 15.58
C THR A 131 5.36 13.06 16.36
N GLN A 132 4.54 12.79 17.39
CA GLN A 132 4.63 11.57 18.18
C GLN A 132 4.27 10.29 17.40
N ASN A 133 3.55 10.42 16.29
CA ASN A 133 3.17 9.30 15.42
C ASN A 133 4.08 9.20 14.17
N LEU A 134 5.04 10.12 14.01
CA LEU A 134 6.10 10.10 13.01
C LEU A 134 7.45 9.83 13.70
N TYR A 135 8.05 8.67 13.44
CA TYR A 135 9.17 8.17 14.25
C TYR A 135 10.56 8.58 13.72
N HIS A 136 10.62 9.21 12.53
CA HIS A 136 11.86 9.75 11.96
C HIS A 136 11.91 11.28 11.87
N PHE A 137 10.96 11.96 12.52
CA PHE A 137 10.90 13.42 12.53
C PHE A 137 12.05 14.03 13.36
N PRO A 138 12.67 15.17 12.95
CA PRO A 138 12.35 16.01 11.79
C PRO A 138 13.10 15.63 10.50
N THR A 139 13.93 14.58 10.54
CA THR A 139 14.77 14.20 9.39
C THR A 139 13.94 13.61 8.25
N PHE A 140 12.94 12.79 8.59
CA PHE A 140 11.98 12.22 7.65
C PHE A 140 10.59 12.24 8.28
N GLU A 141 9.60 12.76 7.55
CA GLU A 141 8.21 12.84 8.01
C GLU A 141 7.48 11.49 7.82
N GLU A 142 8.03 10.42 8.38
CA GLU A 142 7.54 9.05 8.20
C GLU A 142 7.07 8.40 9.50
N GLY A 143 5.98 7.64 9.41
CA GLY A 143 5.38 6.81 10.46
C GLY A 143 5.50 5.32 10.16
N ARG A 144 5.35 4.46 11.18
CA ARG A 144 5.36 2.98 11.05
C ARG A 144 4.01 2.40 11.40
N TYR A 145 3.52 1.50 10.55
CA TYR A 145 2.25 0.82 10.76
C TYR A 145 2.21 -0.58 10.14
N LEU A 146 1.29 -1.41 10.61
CA LEU A 146 0.93 -2.72 10.09
C LEU A 146 -0.39 -2.54 9.34
N GLN A 147 -0.35 -2.75 8.04
CA GLN A 147 -1.52 -2.63 7.19
C GLN A 147 -2.55 -3.70 7.53
N ARG A 148 -3.75 -3.30 7.95
CA ARG A 148 -4.81 -4.18 8.46
C ARG A 148 -6.19 -3.66 8.05
N PRO A 149 -7.22 -4.51 8.00
CA PRO A 149 -8.58 -4.03 7.83
C PRO A 149 -9.01 -3.23 9.06
N TYR A 150 -9.61 -2.06 8.84
CA TYR A 150 -10.15 -1.25 9.94
C TYR A 150 -11.47 -1.83 10.43
N PRO A 151 -11.75 -1.80 11.74
CA PRO A 151 -12.88 -2.54 12.30
C PRO A 151 -14.26 -1.99 11.91
N TRP A 152 -14.33 -0.74 11.46
CA TRP A 152 -15.55 -0.06 10.98
C TRP A 152 -15.79 -0.19 9.47
N MET A 153 -14.93 -0.90 8.74
CA MET A 153 -15.12 -1.13 7.30
C MET A 153 -16.41 -1.93 7.05
N GLN A 154 -17.21 -1.48 6.09
CA GLN A 154 -18.39 -2.23 5.67
C GLN A 154 -18.00 -3.58 5.06
N ARG A 155 -18.85 -4.59 5.23
CA ARG A 155 -18.60 -5.95 4.70
C ARG A 155 -18.30 -5.95 3.20
N ARG A 156 -19.00 -5.14 2.40
CA ARG A 156 -18.76 -4.99 0.95
C ARG A 156 -17.41 -4.37 0.60
N HIS A 157 -16.79 -3.62 1.50
CA HIS A 157 -15.43 -3.08 1.31
C HIS A 157 -14.34 -4.08 1.72
N CYS A 158 -14.71 -5.15 2.45
CA CYS A 158 -13.78 -6.20 2.88
C CYS A 158 -13.73 -7.40 1.92
N PHE A 159 -14.76 -7.57 1.09
CA PHE A 159 -14.96 -8.75 0.25
C PHE A 159 -15.43 -8.36 -1.15
N ARG A 160 -15.17 -9.22 -2.14
CA ARG A 160 -15.68 -9.02 -3.50
C ARG A 160 -17.03 -9.67 -3.61
N ASP A 161 -18.08 -8.94 -3.97
CA ASP A 161 -19.41 -9.51 -4.14
C ASP A 161 -19.60 -10.19 -5.51
N ASP A 162 -20.66 -10.99 -5.64
CA ASP A 162 -20.92 -11.76 -6.87
C ASP A 162 -21.33 -10.86 -8.05
N SER A 163 -21.82 -9.64 -7.80
CA SER A 163 -22.15 -8.69 -8.86
C SER A 163 -20.89 -8.14 -9.52
N LEU A 164 -19.85 -7.85 -8.73
CA LEU A 164 -18.53 -7.47 -9.23
C LEU A 164 -17.89 -8.61 -10.03
N LEU A 165 -17.97 -9.85 -9.54
CA LEU A 165 -17.47 -11.02 -10.27
C LEU A 165 -18.16 -11.18 -11.63
N SER A 166 -19.48 -10.95 -11.67
CA SER A 166 -20.27 -11.00 -12.91
C SER A 166 -19.81 -9.91 -13.89
N ALA A 167 -19.66 -8.67 -13.42
CA ALA A 167 -19.17 -7.56 -14.24
C ALA A 167 -17.76 -7.81 -14.81
N ILE A 168 -16.85 -8.38 -14.01
CA ILE A 168 -15.49 -8.73 -14.49
C ILE A 168 -15.53 -9.85 -15.53
N ASN A 169 -16.40 -10.86 -15.34
CA ASN A 169 -16.57 -11.92 -16.33
C ASN A 169 -17.16 -11.40 -17.66
N GLU A 170 -18.05 -10.41 -17.60
CA GLU A 170 -18.52 -9.70 -18.80
C GLU A 170 -17.39 -8.93 -19.49
N GLU A 171 -16.48 -8.33 -18.73
CA GLU A 171 -15.27 -7.66 -19.22
C GLU A 171 -14.34 -8.64 -19.96
N PHE A 172 -14.04 -9.81 -19.38
CA PHE A 172 -13.29 -10.88 -20.06
C PHE A 172 -14.00 -11.37 -21.33
N ALA A 173 -15.33 -11.53 -21.28
CA ALA A 173 -16.11 -11.94 -22.44
C ALA A 173 -16.11 -10.87 -23.56
N ALA A 174 -16.07 -9.58 -23.20
CA ALA A 174 -15.97 -8.49 -24.17
C ALA A 174 -14.62 -8.49 -24.90
N GLN A 175 -13.52 -8.72 -24.18
CA GLN A 175 -12.17 -8.85 -24.75
C GLN A 175 -12.09 -10.01 -25.76
N ALA A 176 -12.69 -11.15 -25.43
CA ALA A 176 -12.72 -12.30 -26.35
C ALA A 176 -13.50 -12.01 -27.65
N ARG A 177 -14.56 -11.20 -27.58
CA ARG A 177 -15.34 -10.80 -28.77
C ARG A 177 -14.56 -9.89 -29.71
N SER A 178 -13.70 -9.01 -29.19
CA SER A 178 -12.85 -8.15 -30.03
C SER A 178 -11.75 -8.89 -30.79
N HIS A 179 -11.36 -10.10 -30.34
CA HIS A 179 -10.27 -10.88 -30.94
C HIS A 179 -10.73 -12.03 -31.87
N GLY A 180 -12.03 -12.15 -32.17
CA GLY A 180 -12.51 -12.89 -33.34
C GLY A 180 -13.13 -14.28 -33.11
N ASP A 181 -13.11 -14.83 -31.89
CA ASP A 181 -13.66 -16.18 -31.62
C ASP A 181 -14.94 -16.21 -30.77
N GLY A 182 -15.33 -15.08 -30.17
CA GLY A 182 -16.61 -14.90 -29.46
C GLY A 182 -16.82 -15.75 -28.19
N LYS A 183 -15.98 -16.76 -27.94
CA LYS A 183 -16.01 -17.60 -26.73
C LYS A 183 -15.10 -17.00 -25.67
N ALA A 184 -15.61 -16.78 -24.46
CA ALA A 184 -14.83 -16.23 -23.37
C ALA A 184 -13.70 -17.20 -22.98
N CYS A 185 -12.46 -16.84 -23.32
CA CYS A 185 -11.27 -17.64 -23.02
C CYS A 185 -10.93 -17.63 -21.52
N CYS A 186 -11.28 -16.55 -20.82
CA CYS A 186 -11.01 -16.36 -19.41
C CYS A 186 -12.31 -16.25 -18.61
N VAL A 187 -12.38 -16.96 -17.48
CA VAL A 187 -13.49 -16.92 -16.53
C VAL A 187 -12.94 -16.79 -15.11
N LEU A 188 -13.30 -15.72 -14.42
CA LEU A 188 -13.01 -15.50 -13.01
C LEU A 188 -13.91 -16.36 -12.13
N GLN A 189 -13.31 -17.10 -11.19
CA GLN A 189 -14.02 -17.97 -10.25
C GLN A 189 -13.47 -17.83 -8.83
N ARG A 190 -14.31 -18.17 -7.84
CA ARG A 190 -13.95 -18.30 -6.42
C ARG A 190 -13.26 -19.63 -6.15
N HIS A 191 -12.65 -19.75 -4.97
CA HIS A 191 -12.01 -20.98 -4.50
C HIS A 191 -10.90 -21.45 -5.46
N ALA A 192 -10.04 -20.52 -5.89
CA ALA A 192 -8.99 -20.81 -6.87
C ALA A 192 -8.11 -22.03 -6.51
N PHE A 193 -7.95 -22.30 -5.22
CA PHE A 193 -7.17 -23.45 -4.70
C PHE A 193 -8.05 -24.47 -3.94
N GLY A 194 -9.35 -24.55 -4.25
CA GLY A 194 -10.30 -25.48 -3.65
C GLY A 194 -11.08 -24.92 -2.44
N LYS A 195 -12.16 -25.63 -2.04
CA LYS A 195 -13.11 -25.20 -0.99
C LYS A 195 -12.63 -25.43 0.45
N SER A 196 -11.60 -26.25 0.64
CA SER A 196 -11.07 -26.59 1.97
C SER A 196 -9.65 -26.07 2.09
N SER A 197 -9.45 -25.05 2.92
CA SER A 197 -8.12 -24.75 3.43
C SER A 197 -7.89 -25.58 4.69
N ASP A 198 -6.69 -26.12 4.90
CA ASP A 198 -6.25 -26.85 6.11
C ASP A 198 -6.42 -26.06 7.43
N ARG A 199 -6.95 -24.83 7.38
CA ARG A 199 -7.08 -23.90 8.51
C ARG A 199 -8.48 -23.31 8.70
N GLY A 200 -9.51 -23.88 8.05
CA GLY A 200 -10.90 -23.44 8.27
C GLY A 200 -11.20 -22.00 7.83
N ARG A 201 -10.37 -21.40 6.98
CA ARG A 201 -10.69 -20.12 6.32
C ARG A 201 -11.54 -20.40 5.09
N ASP A 202 -12.63 -19.64 4.96
CA ASP A 202 -13.42 -19.59 3.74
C ASP A 202 -12.54 -19.15 2.57
N SER A 203 -12.32 -20.04 1.61
CA SER A 203 -11.50 -19.77 0.41
C SER A 203 -12.28 -19.07 -0.69
N SER A 204 -13.55 -18.70 -0.45
CA SER A 204 -14.40 -17.97 -1.40
C SER A 204 -13.78 -16.65 -1.88
N GLU A 205 -12.91 -16.07 -1.06
CA GLU A 205 -12.21 -14.81 -1.33
C GLU A 205 -10.87 -15.00 -2.04
N VAL A 206 -10.46 -16.24 -2.32
CA VAL A 206 -9.34 -16.51 -3.21
C VAL A 206 -9.88 -16.70 -4.61
N LEU A 207 -9.77 -15.63 -5.41
CA LEU A 207 -10.19 -15.62 -6.81
C LEU A 207 -9.08 -16.15 -7.70
N GLY A 208 -9.46 -16.69 -8.86
CA GLY A 208 -8.51 -17.12 -9.89
C GLY A 208 -9.18 -17.09 -11.26
N VAL A 209 -8.36 -16.88 -12.30
CA VAL A 209 -8.82 -16.91 -13.69
C VAL A 209 -8.64 -18.32 -14.24
N PHE A 210 -9.69 -18.85 -14.87
CA PHE A 210 -9.74 -20.19 -15.43
C PHE A 210 -10.01 -20.14 -16.93
N ALA A 211 -9.50 -21.13 -17.64
CA ALA A 211 -9.76 -21.35 -19.05
C ALA A 211 -11.24 -21.67 -19.29
N GLY A 212 -11.94 -20.81 -20.04
CA GLY A 212 -13.34 -21.03 -20.46
C GLY A 212 -13.49 -22.01 -21.62
N CYS A 213 -12.40 -22.31 -22.33
CA CYS A 213 -12.32 -23.26 -23.42
C CYS A 213 -10.91 -23.84 -23.56
N ASP A 214 -10.77 -24.87 -24.40
CA ASP A 214 -9.45 -25.34 -24.84
C ASP A 214 -8.77 -24.22 -25.66
N MET A 215 -7.47 -24.03 -25.43
CA MET A 215 -6.66 -23.00 -26.08
C MET A 215 -5.33 -23.62 -26.55
N LEU A 216 -4.85 -23.20 -27.71
CA LEU A 216 -3.54 -23.59 -28.22
C LEU A 216 -2.46 -22.71 -27.60
N ALA A 217 -1.21 -23.16 -27.65
CA ALA A 217 -0.06 -22.31 -27.37
C ALA A 217 -0.09 -21.00 -28.19
N ASP A 218 0.50 -19.94 -27.64
CA ASP A 218 0.58 -18.58 -28.21
C ASP A 218 -0.77 -17.89 -28.48
N THR A 219 -1.87 -18.39 -27.89
CA THR A 219 -3.17 -17.73 -27.94
C THR A 219 -3.17 -16.48 -27.07
N THR A 220 -3.46 -15.32 -27.65
CA THR A 220 -3.69 -14.07 -26.89
C THR A 220 -4.98 -14.17 -26.09
N LEU A 221 -4.88 -14.00 -24.78
CA LEU A 221 -5.99 -14.10 -23.84
C LEU A 221 -6.69 -12.76 -23.64
N VAL A 222 -5.90 -11.73 -23.35
CA VAL A 222 -6.37 -10.41 -22.92
C VAL A 222 -5.32 -9.36 -23.30
N VAL A 223 -5.79 -8.22 -23.79
CA VAL A 223 -5.00 -7.00 -23.92
C VAL A 223 -5.54 -6.01 -22.89
N ASP A 224 -4.89 -5.96 -21.73
CA ASP A 224 -5.31 -5.18 -20.57
C ASP A 224 -4.74 -3.76 -20.64
N LYS A 225 -5.61 -2.78 -20.87
CA LYS A 225 -5.24 -1.37 -20.93
C LYS A 225 -5.63 -0.70 -19.63
N THR A 226 -4.67 -0.03 -18.99
CA THR A 226 -4.90 0.63 -17.71
C THR A 226 -4.88 2.15 -17.81
N GLU A 227 -5.82 2.77 -17.09
CA GLU A 227 -5.80 4.19 -16.76
C GLU A 227 -5.05 4.47 -15.45
N ILE A 228 -4.70 3.44 -14.68
CA ILE A 228 -4.00 3.54 -13.39
C ILE A 228 -2.51 3.35 -13.60
N TRP A 229 -1.86 4.44 -14.04
CA TRP A 229 -0.47 4.47 -14.44
C TRP A 229 0.26 5.72 -13.93
N GLY A 230 1.53 5.59 -13.53
CA GLY A 230 2.32 6.69 -13.01
C GLY A 230 3.80 6.56 -13.35
N CYS A 231 4.48 7.71 -13.44
CA CYS A 231 5.89 7.81 -13.78
C CYS A 231 6.61 8.70 -12.78
N ILE A 232 7.84 8.33 -12.41
CA ILE A 232 8.69 9.11 -11.49
C ILE A 232 9.09 10.50 -12.04
N GLY A 233 8.87 10.77 -13.33
CA GLY A 233 9.24 12.01 -13.99
C GLY A 233 10.71 12.10 -14.37
N ALA A 234 11.10 13.22 -14.99
CA ALA A 234 12.49 13.39 -15.41
C ALA A 234 13.45 13.49 -14.23
N GLY A 235 14.52 12.71 -14.31
CA GLY A 235 15.54 12.68 -13.27
C GLY A 235 16.29 14.00 -13.27
N ARG A 236 16.10 14.84 -12.25
CA ARG A 236 17.02 15.95 -12.00
C ARG A 236 18.32 15.36 -11.46
N ASN A 237 19.37 15.42 -12.27
CA ASN A 237 20.80 15.23 -11.95
C ASN A 237 21.14 14.19 -10.86
N ASN A 238 21.64 13.02 -11.28
CA ASN A 238 22.45 12.13 -10.42
C ASN A 238 21.83 11.82 -9.05
N ASN A 239 20.49 11.72 -8.97
CA ASN A 239 19.83 11.41 -7.70
C ASN A 239 20.18 9.96 -7.32
N ARG A 240 21.05 9.82 -6.30
CA ARG A 240 21.53 8.52 -5.79
C ARG A 240 20.43 7.71 -5.10
N ASP A 241 19.30 8.33 -4.80
CA ASP A 241 18.14 7.72 -4.15
C ASP A 241 17.23 6.95 -5.12
N ASN A 242 17.47 7.08 -6.43
CA ASN A 242 16.81 6.23 -7.41
C ASN A 242 17.59 4.91 -7.45
N LEU A 243 17.03 3.86 -6.85
CA LEU A 243 17.57 2.48 -6.80
C LEU A 243 17.97 1.89 -8.18
N HIS A 244 17.65 2.58 -9.28
CA HIS A 244 17.80 2.13 -10.66
C HIS A 244 18.71 3.01 -11.55
N GLY A 245 19.64 3.78 -10.96
CA GLY A 245 20.77 4.35 -11.72
C GLY A 245 20.66 5.83 -12.08
N GLY A 246 19.83 6.60 -11.37
CA GLY A 246 19.84 8.08 -11.44
C GLY A 246 19.28 8.71 -12.73
N LEU A 247 18.98 7.91 -13.75
CA LEU A 247 18.25 8.32 -14.94
C LEU A 247 16.76 8.21 -14.63
N GLY A 248 16.09 9.34 -14.38
CA GLY A 248 14.63 9.35 -14.35
C GLY A 248 14.06 9.17 -15.76
N CYS A 249 12.77 9.44 -15.92
CA CYS A 249 12.14 9.38 -17.23
C CYS A 249 12.86 10.30 -18.23
N PRO A 250 13.24 9.82 -19.44
CA PRO A 250 13.93 10.65 -20.42
C PRO A 250 13.05 11.77 -20.98
N ASP A 251 11.73 11.66 -20.83
CA ASP A 251 10.77 12.69 -21.23
C ASP A 251 10.52 13.66 -20.06
N PRO A 252 10.96 14.94 -20.17
CA PRO A 252 10.73 15.96 -19.14
C PRO A 252 9.25 16.33 -18.96
N ILE A 253 8.40 15.97 -19.91
CA ILE A 253 6.97 16.22 -19.93
C ILE A 253 6.24 14.90 -20.18
N HIS A 254 6.74 13.76 -19.66
CA HIS A 254 6.09 12.47 -19.91
C HIS A 254 4.59 12.60 -19.65
N PRO A 255 3.76 12.43 -20.70
CA PRO A 255 2.48 13.08 -20.70
C PRO A 255 1.58 12.41 -19.67
N ASN A 256 0.66 13.21 -19.13
CA ASN A 256 -0.62 12.68 -18.68
C ASN A 256 -1.16 11.75 -19.79
N LEU A 257 -1.92 10.71 -19.45
CA LEU A 257 -2.48 9.83 -20.48
C LEU A 257 -3.21 10.69 -21.52
N PRO A 258 -3.28 10.29 -22.80
CA PRO A 258 -4.01 11.05 -23.81
C PRO A 258 -5.49 11.30 -23.45
N SER A 259 -6.04 10.47 -22.56
CA SER A 259 -7.37 10.59 -21.97
C SER A 259 -7.49 11.64 -20.85
N ASP A 260 -6.38 12.07 -20.26
CA ASP A 260 -6.39 12.98 -19.12
C ASP A 260 -6.76 14.39 -19.58
N ALA A 261 -7.56 15.05 -18.76
CA ALA A 261 -7.92 16.44 -19.00
C ALA A 261 -6.70 17.36 -18.80
N VAL A 262 -6.69 18.54 -19.43
CA VAL A 262 -5.59 19.52 -19.25
C VAL A 262 -5.51 19.98 -17.80
N GLU A 263 -6.66 19.99 -17.11
CA GLU A 263 -6.83 20.32 -15.71
C GLU A 263 -6.27 19.24 -14.77
N GLU A 264 -6.05 18.02 -15.26
CA GLU A 264 -5.48 16.88 -14.53
C GLU A 264 -3.95 16.82 -14.65
N ASP A 265 -3.29 17.98 -14.74
CA ASP A 265 -1.84 18.03 -14.84
C ASP A 265 -1.16 17.48 -13.58
N LEU A 266 -0.50 16.31 -13.71
CA LEU A 266 0.16 15.63 -12.59
C LEU A 266 1.63 16.03 -12.39
N ARG A 267 2.13 17.06 -13.09
CA ARG A 267 3.52 17.52 -12.91
C ARG A 267 3.83 17.95 -11.48
N TRP A 268 2.89 18.61 -10.81
CA TRP A 268 3.06 19.07 -9.42
C TRP A 268 3.30 17.90 -8.44
N ILE A 269 2.73 16.71 -8.71
CA ILE A 269 2.97 15.52 -7.90
C ILE A 269 4.41 15.05 -8.08
N ARG A 270 4.91 15.04 -9.32
CA ARG A 270 6.29 14.64 -9.63
C ARG A 270 7.31 15.56 -8.98
N GLU A 271 7.05 16.87 -9.01
CA GLU A 271 7.92 17.88 -8.41
C GLU A 271 8.01 17.74 -6.88
N ARG A 272 6.92 17.32 -6.23
CA ARG A 272 6.87 17.15 -4.76
C ARG A 272 7.33 15.78 -4.29
N ALA A 273 6.86 14.71 -4.93
CA ALA A 273 7.09 13.33 -4.50
C ALA A 273 8.41 12.73 -5.02
N GLY A 274 9.06 13.37 -6.01
CA GLY A 274 10.35 12.93 -6.54
C GLY A 274 10.34 11.46 -7.00
N SER A 275 11.25 10.65 -6.45
CA SER A 275 11.38 9.23 -6.80
C SER A 275 10.15 8.39 -6.42
N SER A 276 9.31 8.85 -5.49
CA SER A 276 8.06 8.20 -5.09
C SER A 276 6.87 8.60 -5.96
N ALA A 277 7.04 9.49 -6.95
CA ALA A 277 5.93 10.05 -7.70
C ALA A 277 5.11 9.02 -8.46
N GLY A 278 5.71 7.91 -8.92
CA GLY A 278 4.97 6.81 -9.54
C GLY A 278 3.86 6.29 -8.63
N GLU A 279 4.20 5.81 -7.42
CA GLU A 279 3.24 5.29 -6.42
C GLU A 279 2.19 6.34 -6.03
N VAL A 280 2.62 7.59 -5.81
CA VAL A 280 1.69 8.67 -5.42
C VAL A 280 0.70 9.00 -6.54
N ILE A 281 1.14 8.99 -7.80
CA ILE A 281 0.27 9.19 -8.97
C ILE A 281 -0.79 8.09 -9.06
N LEU A 282 -0.44 6.82 -8.81
CA LEU A 282 -1.41 5.72 -8.85
C LEU A 282 -2.57 5.96 -7.89
N ARG A 283 -2.26 6.36 -6.66
CA ARG A 283 -3.27 6.72 -5.65
C ARG A 283 -4.14 7.88 -6.09
N CYS A 284 -3.52 8.95 -6.57
CA CYS A 284 -4.24 10.13 -7.04
C CYS A 284 -5.16 9.77 -8.22
N ARG A 285 -4.72 8.92 -9.16
CA ARG A 285 -5.55 8.45 -10.28
C ARG A 285 -6.74 7.61 -9.83
N PHE A 286 -6.58 6.75 -8.84
CA PHE A 286 -7.72 6.06 -8.24
C PHE A 286 -8.76 7.05 -7.70
N LEU A 287 -8.32 8.09 -6.99
CA LEU A 287 -9.20 9.12 -6.45
C LEU A 287 -9.88 9.93 -7.55
N MET A 288 -9.12 10.42 -8.54
CA MET A 288 -9.64 11.17 -9.70
C MET A 288 -10.68 10.34 -10.46
N ARG A 289 -10.39 9.06 -10.73
CA ARG A 289 -11.34 8.17 -11.42
C ARG A 289 -12.62 7.96 -10.61
N CYS A 290 -12.51 7.75 -9.30
CA CYS A 290 -13.69 7.65 -8.44
C CYS A 290 -14.57 8.91 -8.50
N ILE A 291 -13.96 10.09 -8.57
CA ILE A 291 -14.67 11.37 -8.67
C ILE A 291 -15.32 11.51 -10.05
N ALA A 292 -14.57 11.26 -11.11
CA ALA A 292 -15.04 11.34 -12.49
C ALA A 292 -16.23 10.39 -12.76
N ASP A 293 -16.20 9.18 -12.20
CA ASP A 293 -17.27 8.19 -12.34
C ASP A 293 -18.44 8.38 -11.35
N GLY A 294 -18.32 9.34 -10.44
CA GLY A 294 -19.39 9.67 -9.49
C GLY A 294 -19.78 8.50 -8.58
N VAL A 295 -18.84 7.64 -8.20
CA VAL A 295 -19.14 6.48 -7.37
C VAL A 295 -19.59 6.89 -5.96
N ALA A 296 -20.46 6.09 -5.35
CA ALA A 296 -20.99 6.37 -4.01
C ALA A 296 -19.90 6.37 -2.93
N HIS A 297 -18.93 5.46 -3.04
CA HIS A 297 -17.77 5.37 -2.16
C HIS A 297 -16.54 4.90 -2.97
N PRO A 298 -15.32 5.46 -2.75
CA PRO A 298 -14.14 5.10 -3.54
C PRO A 298 -13.85 3.59 -3.57
N LEU A 299 -14.04 2.90 -2.44
CA LEU A 299 -13.80 1.45 -2.35
C LEU A 299 -14.80 0.59 -3.15
N ASP A 300 -15.91 1.16 -3.62
CA ASP A 300 -16.89 0.49 -4.49
C ASP A 300 -16.48 0.57 -5.98
N HIS A 301 -15.53 1.44 -6.34
CA HIS A 301 -15.09 1.60 -7.71
C HIS A 301 -14.49 0.28 -8.23
N THR A 302 -14.86 -0.14 -9.44
CA THR A 302 -14.49 -1.47 -9.98
C THR A 302 -12.99 -1.68 -10.08
N PHE A 303 -12.20 -0.65 -10.43
CA PHE A 303 -10.73 -0.70 -10.42
C PHE A 303 -10.11 -0.92 -9.04
N ILE A 304 -10.82 -0.61 -7.95
CA ILE A 304 -10.33 -0.73 -6.58
C ILE A 304 -10.94 -1.97 -5.93
N ALA A 305 -12.25 -2.20 -6.07
CA ALA A 305 -12.98 -3.30 -5.44
C ALA A 305 -12.47 -4.69 -5.84
N ARG A 306 -11.96 -4.84 -7.07
CA ARG A 306 -11.44 -6.11 -7.59
C ARG A 306 -10.09 -6.54 -7.00
N LEU A 307 -9.34 -5.59 -6.46
CA LEU A 307 -7.95 -5.77 -6.07
C LEU A 307 -7.81 -6.47 -4.70
N THR A 308 -6.85 -7.37 -4.60
CA THR A 308 -6.57 -8.09 -3.34
C THR A 308 -5.72 -7.23 -2.41
N PRO A 309 -6.17 -6.86 -1.19
CA PRO A 309 -5.36 -6.08 -0.26
C PRO A 309 -4.23 -6.90 0.37
N THR A 310 -3.09 -6.24 0.66
CA THR A 310 -2.04 -6.80 1.51
C THR A 310 -2.27 -6.45 2.98
N TYR A 311 -2.52 -7.45 3.83
CA TYR A 311 -2.62 -7.29 5.29
C TYR A 311 -1.61 -8.16 6.03
N ARG A 312 -0.31 -7.85 5.85
CA ARG A 312 0.78 -8.64 6.44
C ARG A 312 0.70 -8.63 7.95
N ARG A 313 0.83 -9.82 8.55
CA ARG A 313 0.65 -9.99 10.01
C ARG A 313 1.73 -9.29 10.83
N GLU A 314 2.97 -9.40 10.40
CA GLU A 314 4.16 -9.10 11.23
C GLU A 314 5.12 -8.11 10.58
N ARG A 315 4.94 -7.75 9.31
CA ARG A 315 5.88 -6.90 8.59
C ARG A 315 5.37 -5.46 8.52
N PRO A 316 5.92 -4.53 9.33
CA PRO A 316 5.52 -3.14 9.28
C PRO A 316 5.91 -2.48 7.95
N ARG A 317 5.14 -1.46 7.59
CA ARG A 317 5.39 -0.54 6.49
C ARG A 317 5.64 0.85 7.03
N LEU A 318 6.25 1.67 6.18
CA LEU A 318 6.34 3.10 6.37
C LEU A 318 5.16 3.76 5.68
N PHE A 319 4.70 4.87 6.26
CA PHE A 319 3.88 5.85 5.58
C PHE A 319 4.56 7.21 5.72
N SER A 320 4.46 8.05 4.70
CA SER A 320 4.98 9.41 4.65
C SER A 320 3.85 10.41 4.80
N LEU A 321 4.05 11.42 5.65
CA LEU A 321 3.12 12.54 5.78
C LEU A 321 2.85 13.17 4.40
N GLU A 322 3.90 13.55 3.68
CA GLU A 322 3.80 14.18 2.37
C GLU A 322 3.12 13.26 1.33
N HIS A 323 3.59 12.01 1.18
CA HIS A 323 3.15 11.14 0.08
C HIS A 323 1.83 10.41 0.32
N ASP A 324 1.53 10.01 1.55
CA ASP A 324 0.34 9.21 1.88
C ASP A 324 -0.83 10.04 2.41
N ILE A 325 -0.58 11.28 2.86
CA ILE A 325 -1.60 12.14 3.49
C ILE A 325 -1.72 13.48 2.76
N VAL A 326 -0.66 14.28 2.68
CA VAL A 326 -0.73 15.65 2.14
C VAL A 326 -1.09 15.64 0.65
N ILE A 327 -0.30 14.98 -0.19
CA ILE A 327 -0.52 14.98 -1.65
C ILE A 327 -1.88 14.40 -2.04
N PRO A 328 -2.36 13.26 -1.48
CA PRO A 328 -3.70 12.76 -1.76
C PRO A 328 -4.81 13.75 -1.37
N ASN A 329 -4.70 14.43 -0.22
CA ASN A 329 -5.68 15.46 0.17
C ASN A 329 -5.65 16.67 -0.78
N ASP A 330 -4.47 17.14 -1.19
CA ASP A 330 -4.33 18.22 -2.17
C ASP A 330 -4.92 17.83 -3.53
N CYS A 331 -4.75 16.57 -3.96
CA CYS A 331 -5.36 16.04 -5.16
C CYS A 331 -6.89 16.09 -5.08
N LEU A 332 -7.47 15.64 -3.96
CA LEU A 332 -8.91 15.70 -3.72
C LEU A 332 -9.45 17.13 -3.76
N GLN A 333 -8.78 18.06 -3.09
CA GLN A 333 -9.17 19.48 -3.09
C GLN A 333 -9.14 20.09 -4.49
N ARG A 334 -8.12 19.76 -5.31
CA ARG A 334 -8.04 20.19 -6.71
C ARG A 334 -9.18 19.65 -7.57
N CYS A 335 -9.67 18.44 -7.25
CA CYS A 335 -10.86 17.86 -7.87
C CYS A 335 -12.18 18.36 -7.28
N GLY A 336 -12.15 19.39 -6.41
CA GLY A 336 -13.35 19.99 -5.81
C GLY A 336 -13.96 19.21 -4.65
N ILE A 337 -13.23 18.23 -4.09
CA ILE A 337 -13.68 17.50 -2.90
C ILE A 337 -13.32 18.29 -1.64
N ASP A 338 -14.33 18.51 -0.80
CA ASP A 338 -14.14 19.04 0.54
C ASP A 338 -13.64 17.93 1.47
N ILE A 339 -12.32 17.91 1.70
CA ILE A 339 -11.66 16.91 2.56
C ILE A 339 -12.08 16.95 4.04
N PHE A 340 -12.78 18.00 4.46
CA PHE A 340 -13.29 18.15 5.82
C PHE A 340 -14.72 17.62 5.93
N ALA A 341 -15.59 17.98 4.97
CA ALA A 341 -17.01 17.57 5.01
C ALA A 341 -17.29 16.21 4.37
N ASP A 342 -16.50 15.81 3.38
CA ASP A 342 -16.73 14.58 2.64
C ASP A 342 -16.05 13.38 3.31
N SER A 343 -16.80 12.66 4.14
CA SER A 343 -16.30 11.48 4.84
C SER A 343 -15.98 10.30 3.92
N ARG A 344 -16.38 10.33 2.63
CA ARG A 344 -16.07 9.25 1.68
C ARG A 344 -14.57 9.15 1.38
N TYR A 345 -13.84 10.24 1.62
CA TYR A 345 -12.40 10.36 1.40
C TYR A 345 -11.63 10.54 2.73
N ASP A 346 -12.14 9.93 3.81
CA ASP A 346 -11.45 9.90 5.11
C ASP A 346 -10.11 9.13 5.01
N THR A 347 -9.16 9.43 5.90
CA THR A 347 -7.75 8.94 5.77
C THR A 347 -7.67 7.41 5.68
N TRP A 348 -8.50 6.69 6.42
CA TRP A 348 -8.53 5.22 6.39
C TRP A 348 -8.90 4.65 5.00
N VAL A 349 -9.67 5.40 4.20
CA VAL A 349 -10.02 5.01 2.82
C VAL A 349 -8.77 5.04 1.95
N MET A 350 -7.96 6.09 2.05
CA MET A 350 -6.71 6.24 1.30
C MET A 350 -5.73 5.10 1.63
N PHE A 351 -5.58 4.77 2.91
CA PHE A 351 -4.75 3.65 3.36
C PHE A 351 -5.28 2.28 2.94
N THR A 352 -6.60 2.14 2.80
CA THR A 352 -7.23 0.93 2.27
C THR A 352 -6.98 0.79 0.76
N ILE A 353 -7.06 1.89 0.00
CA ILE A 353 -6.67 1.93 -1.42
C ILE A 353 -5.19 1.54 -1.56
N GLY A 354 -4.30 2.14 -0.74
CA GLY A 354 -2.88 1.80 -0.72
C GLY A 354 -2.60 0.33 -0.39
N ALA A 355 -3.46 -0.34 0.39
CA ALA A 355 -3.33 -1.78 0.69
C ALA A 355 -3.55 -2.65 -0.53
N ARG A 356 -4.50 -2.23 -1.36
CA ARG A 356 -4.85 -2.90 -2.61
C ARG A 356 -3.81 -2.57 -3.68
N GLU A 357 -3.42 -1.31 -3.80
CA GLU A 357 -2.40 -0.87 -4.75
C GLU A 357 -1.10 -1.68 -4.63
N VAL A 358 -0.50 -1.73 -3.44
CA VAL A 358 0.84 -2.33 -3.24
C VAL A 358 0.90 -3.82 -3.53
N ASN A 359 -0.22 -4.53 -3.43
CA ASN A 359 -0.25 -5.95 -3.73
C ASN A 359 -0.40 -6.26 -5.23
N ASN A 360 -0.99 -5.32 -5.97
CA ASN A 360 -1.45 -5.56 -7.34
C ASN A 360 -0.68 -4.72 -8.37
N SER A 361 0.18 -3.81 -7.93
CA SER A 361 1.04 -3.03 -8.81
C SER A 361 2.16 -3.86 -9.40
N TRP A 362 2.45 -3.58 -10.66
CA TRP A 362 3.68 -3.95 -11.34
C TRP A 362 4.43 -2.67 -11.72
N SER A 363 5.74 -2.78 -11.86
CA SER A 363 6.61 -1.63 -12.04
C SER A 363 7.81 -2.00 -12.87
N ASP A 364 8.28 -1.05 -13.67
CA ASP A 364 9.64 -1.02 -14.18
C ASP A 364 10.45 0.05 -13.41
N PRO A 365 11.73 0.28 -13.72
CA PRO A 365 12.55 1.30 -13.04
C PRO A 365 11.98 2.73 -13.01
N VAL A 366 11.07 3.09 -13.91
CA VAL A 366 10.56 4.44 -14.15
C VAL A 366 9.05 4.52 -13.92
N HIS A 367 8.32 3.46 -14.24
CA HIS A 367 6.86 3.41 -14.29
C HIS A 367 6.28 2.49 -13.22
N ASN A 368 5.13 2.88 -12.69
CA ASN A 368 4.29 2.06 -11.83
C ASN A 368 2.90 1.97 -12.46
N CYS A 369 2.29 0.78 -12.38
CA CYS A 369 1.05 0.50 -13.09
C CYS A 369 0.19 -0.50 -12.29
N ILE A 370 -1.12 -0.43 -12.45
CA ILE A 370 -2.04 -1.49 -12.03
C ILE A 370 -2.89 -1.88 -13.22
N SER A 371 -2.79 -3.12 -13.67
CA SER A 371 -3.56 -3.66 -14.79
C SER A 371 -4.77 -4.44 -14.23
N PRO A 372 -6.01 -3.92 -14.35
CA PRO A 372 -7.18 -4.41 -13.62
C PRO A 372 -7.52 -5.90 -13.82
N LEU A 373 -7.30 -6.46 -15.02
CA LEU A 373 -7.56 -7.87 -15.32
C LEU A 373 -6.35 -8.74 -14.98
N PHE A 374 -5.14 -8.26 -15.27
CA PHE A 374 -3.89 -8.94 -14.91
C PHE A 374 -3.79 -9.23 -13.41
N SER A 375 -4.23 -8.30 -12.55
CA SER A 375 -4.21 -8.47 -11.09
C SER A 375 -5.04 -9.65 -10.56
N LEU A 376 -5.86 -10.29 -11.40
CA LEU A 376 -6.69 -11.45 -11.05
C LEU A 376 -6.00 -12.79 -11.31
N PHE A 377 -4.90 -12.80 -12.08
CA PHE A 377 -4.15 -14.02 -12.38
C PHE A 377 -3.25 -14.37 -11.18
N ASN A 378 -3.33 -15.61 -10.73
CA ASN A 378 -2.51 -16.07 -9.62
C ASN A 378 -1.08 -16.42 -10.06
N HIS A 379 -0.19 -16.52 -9.08
CA HIS A 379 1.20 -16.92 -9.30
C HIS A 379 1.38 -18.44 -9.45
N SER A 380 2.23 -18.85 -10.39
CA SER A 380 2.92 -20.16 -10.37
C SER A 380 4.39 -19.98 -10.75
N CYS A 381 5.30 -20.74 -10.12
CA CYS A 381 6.71 -20.80 -10.54
C CYS A 381 6.91 -21.58 -11.86
N GLU A 382 5.86 -22.23 -12.35
CA GLU A 382 5.74 -22.91 -13.64
C GLU A 382 4.43 -22.41 -14.28
N ALA A 383 4.47 -21.15 -14.72
CA ALA A 383 3.33 -20.45 -15.29
C ALA A 383 2.93 -21.05 -16.64
N ASN A 384 1.63 -21.00 -16.97
CA ASN A 384 1.09 -21.37 -18.28
C ASN A 384 0.67 -20.15 -19.11
N VAL A 385 0.78 -18.95 -18.54
CA VAL A 385 0.54 -17.66 -19.19
C VAL A 385 1.74 -16.75 -18.99
N GLU A 386 2.19 -16.15 -20.08
CA GLU A 386 3.15 -15.04 -20.05
C GLU A 386 2.43 -13.69 -20.15
N TRP A 387 3.11 -12.65 -19.71
CA TRP A 387 2.64 -11.28 -19.84
C TRP A 387 3.76 -10.39 -20.37
N ILE A 388 3.40 -9.51 -21.30
CA ILE A 388 4.31 -8.62 -21.98
C ILE A 388 3.77 -7.20 -21.86
N ALA A 389 4.58 -6.29 -21.29
CA ALA A 389 4.26 -4.88 -21.26
C ALA A 389 4.50 -4.27 -22.66
N GLY A 390 3.55 -3.50 -23.16
CA GLY A 390 3.67 -2.75 -24.40
C GLY A 390 4.66 -1.58 -24.26
N GLU A 391 5.08 -1.02 -25.39
CA GLU A 391 5.96 0.16 -25.44
C GLU A 391 5.30 1.42 -24.85
N ASP A 392 3.98 1.43 -24.71
CA ASP A 392 3.20 2.51 -24.10
C ASP A 392 3.16 2.43 -22.56
N TYR A 393 3.72 1.37 -21.96
CA TYR A 393 3.74 1.07 -20.52
C TYR A 393 2.36 1.01 -19.82
N THR A 394 1.28 1.11 -20.60
CA THR A 394 -0.11 1.19 -20.14
C THR A 394 -0.94 0.02 -20.66
N THR A 395 -0.42 -0.69 -21.65
CA THR A 395 -0.99 -1.92 -22.19
C THR A 395 -0.18 -3.13 -21.74
N LEU A 396 -0.86 -4.16 -21.24
CA LEU A 396 -0.28 -5.45 -20.88
C LEU A 396 -0.98 -6.56 -21.67
N THR A 397 -0.22 -7.32 -22.44
CA THR A 397 -0.77 -8.44 -23.24
C THR A 397 -0.46 -9.76 -22.54
N MET A 398 -1.48 -10.61 -22.38
CA MET A 398 -1.36 -11.94 -21.79
C MET A 398 -1.57 -13.02 -22.84
N ALA A 399 -0.66 -13.99 -22.92
CA ALA A 399 -0.72 -15.08 -23.89
C ALA A 399 -0.36 -16.44 -23.27
N THR A 400 -0.91 -17.52 -23.81
CA THR A 400 -0.65 -18.88 -23.33
C THR A 400 0.74 -19.38 -23.76
N LEU A 401 1.50 -19.98 -22.85
CA LEU A 401 2.82 -20.57 -23.14
C LEU A 401 2.76 -22.00 -23.70
N ARG A 402 1.60 -22.65 -23.58
CA ARG A 402 1.35 -24.03 -23.99
C ARG A 402 -0.13 -24.22 -24.26
N ASP A 403 -0.51 -25.37 -24.80
CA ASP A 403 -1.91 -25.78 -24.88
C ASP A 403 -2.53 -25.85 -23.46
N ILE A 404 -3.75 -25.34 -23.31
CA ILE A 404 -4.49 -25.27 -22.06
C ILE A 404 -5.87 -25.91 -22.25
N LYS A 405 -6.27 -26.79 -21.32
CA LYS A 405 -7.62 -27.37 -21.31
C LYS A 405 -8.63 -26.49 -20.59
N GLN A 406 -9.88 -26.55 -21.05
CA GLN A 406 -11.00 -25.92 -20.36
C GLN A 406 -11.03 -26.32 -18.88
N GLY A 407 -11.16 -25.32 -18.01
CA GLY A 407 -11.19 -25.50 -16.55
C GLY A 407 -9.82 -25.52 -15.88
N GLU A 408 -8.70 -25.50 -16.63
CA GLU A 408 -7.38 -25.23 -16.03
C GLU A 408 -7.31 -23.78 -15.52
N GLN A 409 -6.65 -23.56 -14.38
CA GLN A 409 -6.36 -22.22 -13.90
C GLN A 409 -5.20 -21.61 -14.69
N LEU A 410 -5.33 -20.33 -15.00
CA LEU A 410 -4.34 -19.53 -15.71
C LEU A 410 -3.44 -18.84 -14.67
N PHE A 411 -2.14 -19.12 -14.76
CA PHE A 411 -1.12 -18.63 -13.86
C PHE A 411 -0.08 -17.81 -14.59
N VAL A 412 0.32 -16.71 -13.98
CA VAL A 412 1.42 -15.85 -14.43
C VAL A 412 2.61 -15.97 -13.48
N LEU A 413 3.80 -15.59 -13.96
CA LEU A 413 4.96 -15.42 -13.11
C LEU A 413 5.05 -13.95 -12.66
N TYR A 414 4.78 -13.70 -11.38
CA TYR A 414 4.80 -12.34 -10.79
C TYR A 414 6.16 -11.63 -10.89
N ASP A 415 7.25 -12.38 -10.92
CA ASP A 415 8.61 -11.82 -10.98
C ASP A 415 9.43 -12.67 -11.94
N SER A 416 9.62 -12.17 -13.16
CA SER A 416 10.29 -12.88 -14.26
C SER A 416 11.75 -13.22 -13.93
N TYR A 417 12.42 -12.42 -13.10
CA TYR A 417 13.79 -12.65 -12.66
C TYR A 417 13.95 -13.86 -11.73
N LEU A 418 12.85 -14.43 -11.24
CA LEU A 418 12.88 -15.57 -10.32
C LEU A 418 12.78 -16.94 -11.01
N GLY A 419 12.47 -17.00 -12.30
CA GLY A 419 12.18 -18.26 -12.99
C GLY A 419 13.27 -19.34 -12.79
N GLU A 420 14.53 -18.92 -12.80
CA GLU A 420 15.71 -19.79 -12.68
C GLU A 420 16.27 -19.88 -11.24
N GLN A 421 15.74 -19.10 -10.31
CA GLN A 421 16.28 -19.03 -8.94
C GLN A 421 15.93 -20.29 -8.13
N PRO A 422 16.75 -20.70 -7.14
CA PRO A 422 16.47 -21.85 -6.28
C PRO A 422 15.17 -21.69 -5.46
N LEU A 423 14.56 -22.83 -5.08
CA LEU A 423 13.30 -22.89 -4.31
C LEU A 423 13.24 -21.87 -3.17
N ARG A 424 14.26 -21.86 -2.29
CA ARG A 424 14.33 -20.98 -1.11
C ARG A 424 14.29 -19.49 -1.50
N ALA A 425 14.97 -19.11 -2.58
CA ALA A 425 15.01 -17.72 -3.05
C ALA A 425 13.64 -17.30 -3.61
N ARG A 426 13.01 -18.14 -4.44
CA ARG A 426 11.66 -17.89 -4.98
C ARG A 426 10.63 -17.72 -3.86
N ARG A 427 10.62 -18.66 -2.92
CA ARG A 427 9.76 -18.68 -1.73
C ARG A 427 9.93 -17.43 -0.85
N ARG A 428 11.18 -17.06 -0.53
CA ARG A 428 11.50 -15.82 0.20
C ARG A 428 10.96 -14.56 -0.50
N ARG A 429 11.09 -14.48 -1.83
CA ARG A 429 10.62 -13.34 -2.61
C ARG A 429 9.09 -13.30 -2.71
N MET A 430 8.44 -14.46 -2.90
CA MET A 430 6.98 -14.57 -3.02
C MET A 430 6.21 -14.22 -1.75
N ARG A 431 6.83 -14.32 -0.57
CA ARG A 431 6.25 -13.82 0.70
C ARG A 431 5.85 -12.35 0.64
N LYS A 432 6.40 -11.54 -0.29
CA LYS A 432 5.94 -10.16 -0.53
C LYS A 432 4.45 -10.12 -0.89
N TRP A 433 3.98 -11.02 -1.75
CA TRP A 433 2.60 -11.03 -2.26
C TRP A 433 1.70 -12.06 -1.56
N LEU A 434 2.23 -13.23 -1.22
CA LEU A 434 1.43 -14.34 -0.69
C LEU A 434 1.26 -14.32 0.84
N ASP A 435 2.11 -13.58 1.56
CA ASP A 435 2.26 -13.66 3.03
C ASP A 435 2.42 -15.12 3.55
N ALA A 436 2.88 -16.01 2.67
CA ALA A 436 3.01 -17.45 2.86
C ALA A 436 4.02 -18.03 1.85
N GLU A 437 4.33 -19.32 2.00
CA GLU A 437 5.19 -20.02 1.06
C GLU A 437 4.44 -20.47 -0.19
N CYS A 438 5.05 -20.30 -1.37
CA CYS A 438 4.48 -20.78 -2.62
C CYS A 438 4.32 -22.32 -2.58
N GLN A 439 3.10 -22.77 -2.90
CA GLN A 439 2.67 -24.17 -2.92
C GLN A 439 2.38 -24.68 -4.35
N CYS A 440 2.90 -24.03 -5.39
CA CYS A 440 2.72 -24.53 -6.76
C CYS A 440 3.42 -25.89 -6.96
N ASP A 441 3.00 -26.64 -7.97
CA ASP A 441 3.49 -28.00 -8.24
C ASP A 441 5.02 -28.05 -8.35
N ARG A 442 5.64 -27.10 -9.05
CA ARG A 442 7.11 -27.01 -9.13
C ARG A 442 7.76 -26.88 -7.76
N CYS A 443 7.24 -26.02 -6.88
CA CYS A 443 7.79 -25.83 -5.53
C CYS A 443 7.60 -27.07 -4.66
N LEU A 444 6.48 -27.78 -4.78
CA LEU A 444 6.23 -29.01 -4.04
C LEU A 444 7.14 -30.16 -4.52
N ARG A 445 7.34 -30.30 -5.84
CA ARG A 445 8.28 -31.27 -6.42
C ARG A 445 9.71 -31.02 -5.95
N GLU A 446 10.21 -29.79 -6.08
CA GLU A 446 11.57 -29.42 -5.65
C GLU A 446 11.77 -29.60 -4.13
N GLU A 447 10.74 -29.35 -3.32
CA GLU A 447 10.80 -29.60 -1.87
C GLU A 447 10.90 -31.09 -1.54
N ALA A 448 10.14 -31.95 -2.24
CA ALA A 448 10.21 -33.39 -2.06
C ALA A 448 11.58 -33.96 -2.48
N GLU A 449 12.12 -33.49 -3.59
CA GLU A 449 13.47 -33.86 -4.07
C GLU A 449 14.57 -33.46 -3.08
N ALA A 450 14.46 -32.26 -2.49
CA ALA A 450 15.40 -31.79 -1.47
C ALA A 450 15.36 -32.66 -0.20
N LYS A 451 14.15 -33.05 0.27
CA LYS A 451 13.98 -33.95 1.42
C LYS A 451 14.61 -35.32 1.17
N GLN A 452 14.36 -35.92 0.00
CA GLN A 452 14.95 -37.21 -0.38
C GLN A 452 16.48 -37.17 -0.44
N THR A 453 17.05 -36.04 -0.86
CA THR A 453 18.52 -35.87 -0.91
C THR A 453 19.12 -35.80 0.49
N ILE A 454 18.46 -35.09 1.42
CA ILE A 454 18.85 -35.04 2.84
C ILE A 454 18.75 -36.43 3.48
N ASP A 455 17.64 -37.15 3.26
CA ASP A 455 17.44 -38.48 3.81
C ASP A 455 18.53 -39.47 3.34
N LYS A 456 18.90 -39.41 2.05
CA LYS A 456 19.99 -40.22 1.48
C LYS A 456 21.36 -39.87 2.07
N LEU A 457 21.63 -38.60 2.37
CA LEU A 457 22.87 -38.15 3.00
C LEU A 457 22.93 -38.51 4.50
N SER A 458 21.79 -38.56 5.18
CA SER A 458 21.69 -39.00 6.59
C SER A 458 21.67 -40.52 6.76
N GLY A 459 21.42 -41.27 5.68
CA GLY A 459 21.31 -42.74 5.68
C GLY A 459 22.62 -43.51 5.43
N THR A 460 23.77 -42.83 5.30
CA THR A 460 25.08 -43.51 5.26
C THR A 460 25.61 -43.70 6.67
N ASP A 461 25.57 -44.94 7.16
CA ASP A 461 26.15 -45.38 8.43
C ASP A 461 27.60 -44.90 8.60
N SER A 462 27.85 -44.14 9.66
CA SER A 462 29.16 -44.09 10.32
C SER A 462 28.94 -44.27 11.82
N PRO A 463 29.75 -45.09 12.51
CA PRO A 463 29.42 -45.56 13.84
C PRO A 463 29.76 -44.50 14.90
N SER A 464 28.77 -44.26 15.77
CA SER A 464 28.89 -43.76 17.14
C SER A 464 29.51 -42.38 17.40
N GLY A 465 28.61 -41.46 17.75
CA GLY A 465 28.77 -40.55 18.89
C GLY A 465 29.39 -39.18 18.60
N ILE A 466 28.55 -38.15 18.53
CA ILE A 466 28.80 -36.81 19.09
C ILE A 466 27.43 -36.13 19.26
N MET A 467 27.17 -35.62 20.45
CA MET A 467 26.00 -34.82 20.81
C MET A 467 26.01 -33.51 20.01
N VAL A 468 24.84 -33.12 19.50
CA VAL A 468 24.64 -31.83 18.83
C VAL A 468 24.32 -30.79 19.90
N ASP A 469 25.29 -29.92 20.18
CA ASP A 469 25.08 -28.60 20.77
C ASP A 469 25.73 -27.56 19.86
N GLY A 470 24.98 -26.51 19.53
CA GLY A 470 25.50 -25.20 19.11
C GLY A 470 25.83 -25.00 17.62
N ASP A 471 25.12 -24.05 17.01
CA ASP A 471 25.57 -23.15 15.93
C ASP A 471 26.54 -23.71 14.88
N GLY A 472 25.98 -24.33 13.83
CA GLY A 472 26.74 -24.82 12.67
C GLY A 472 26.55 -23.96 11.43
N ALA A 473 27.48 -23.04 11.19
CA ALA A 473 27.79 -22.54 9.86
C ALA A 473 28.11 -23.72 8.92
N GLY A 474 27.49 -23.74 7.74
CA GLY A 474 27.59 -24.85 6.80
C GLY A 474 29.04 -25.12 6.35
N GLN A 475 29.43 -26.39 6.42
CA GLN A 475 30.70 -26.95 5.92
C GLN A 475 30.78 -26.93 4.39
N TRP A 476 30.85 -25.75 3.78
CA TRP A 476 31.06 -25.60 2.32
C TRP A 476 32.35 -24.86 1.97
N ASP A 477 33.24 -24.62 2.94
CA ASP A 477 34.43 -23.77 2.75
C ASP A 477 35.69 -24.48 3.28
N THR A 478 36.06 -25.62 2.67
CA THR A 478 37.33 -26.32 2.94
C THR A 478 38.39 -26.08 1.85
N ALA A 479 38.04 -25.36 0.79
CA ALA A 479 39.04 -24.91 -0.19
C ALA A 479 39.81 -23.72 0.41
N PRO A 480 41.15 -23.68 0.33
CA PRO A 480 41.90 -22.48 0.69
C PRO A 480 41.43 -21.32 -0.19
N LYS A 481 40.85 -20.28 0.42
CA LYS A 481 40.39 -19.09 -0.30
C LYS A 481 41.56 -18.47 -1.07
N PRO A 482 41.38 -18.10 -2.35
CA PRO A 482 42.38 -17.34 -3.07
C PRO A 482 42.60 -16.01 -2.37
N VAL A 483 43.85 -15.73 -2.01
CA VAL A 483 44.25 -14.46 -1.41
C VAL A 483 44.33 -13.42 -2.53
N PHE A 484 43.47 -12.40 -2.48
CA PHE A 484 43.54 -11.29 -3.42
C PHE A 484 44.52 -10.22 -2.89
N PRO A 485 45.17 -9.44 -3.76
CA PRO A 485 46.11 -8.39 -3.36
C PRO A 485 45.53 -7.35 -2.37
N GLU A 486 44.21 -7.19 -2.38
CA GLU A 486 43.43 -6.31 -1.49
C GLU A 486 43.24 -6.84 -0.05
N ASP A 487 43.42 -8.15 0.18
CA ASP A 487 43.39 -8.73 1.54
C ASP A 487 44.59 -8.28 2.40
N ALA A 488 45.71 -7.93 1.76
CA ALA A 488 46.89 -7.39 2.42
C ALA A 488 46.70 -5.93 2.89
N LEU A 489 45.75 -5.20 2.31
CA LEU A 489 45.40 -3.82 2.69
C LEU A 489 44.49 -3.80 3.93
N ASN A 490 43.50 -4.70 4.00
CA ASN A 490 42.59 -4.82 5.14
C ASN A 490 43.28 -5.32 6.42
N GLY A 491 44.32 -6.16 6.30
CA GLY A 491 45.11 -6.62 7.45
C GLY A 491 45.95 -5.53 8.14
N LYS A 492 46.22 -4.40 7.46
CA LYS A 492 46.95 -3.25 8.04
C LYS A 492 46.04 -2.26 8.77
N LEU A 493 44.75 -2.18 8.44
CA LEU A 493 43.79 -1.33 9.14
C LEU A 493 43.37 -1.93 10.50
N HIS A 494 43.22 -3.24 10.60
CA HIS A 494 42.83 -3.89 11.87
C HIS A 494 43.92 -3.95 12.95
N ARG A 495 45.19 -3.65 12.63
CA ARG A 495 46.28 -3.57 13.63
C ARG A 495 46.45 -2.18 14.26
N LEU A 496 45.71 -1.17 13.78
CA LEU A 496 45.76 0.19 14.33
C LEU A 496 44.70 0.44 15.42
N ASP A 497 43.66 -0.38 15.52
CA ASP A 497 42.52 -0.18 16.43
C ASP A 497 42.55 -1.01 17.74
N SER A 498 43.61 -1.78 17.99
CA SER A 498 43.68 -2.66 19.18
C SER A 498 44.98 -2.50 20.00
N GLY A 499 45.57 -1.31 20.01
CA GLY A 499 46.80 -0.98 20.76
C GLY A 499 46.56 -0.20 22.05
N SER A 500 46.33 -0.92 23.15
CA SER A 500 46.74 -0.63 24.54
C SER A 500 46.45 0.75 25.18
N VAL A 501 45.47 0.74 26.08
CA VAL A 501 45.50 1.50 27.35
C VAL A 501 46.50 0.80 28.29
N VAL A 502 47.52 1.52 28.76
CA VAL A 502 48.31 1.17 29.97
C VAL A 502 48.68 2.47 30.70
N ASP A 503 48.47 2.43 32.01
CA ASP A 503 48.71 3.45 33.05
C ASP A 503 50.06 4.18 32.99
N GLY A 504 50.02 5.45 33.42
CA GLY A 504 51.14 6.32 33.76
C GLY A 504 50.65 7.64 34.35
#